data_AF-A0A1Q3D910-F1
#
_entry.id   AF-A0A1Q3D910-F1
#
_cell.length_a   1.000
_cell.length_b   1.000
_cell.length_c   1.000
_cell.angle_alpha   90.00
_cell.angle_beta   90.00
_cell.angle_gamma   90.00
#
_symmetry.space_group_name_H-M   'P 1'
#
loop_
_entity.id
_entity.type
_entity.pdbx_description
1 polymer ?
#
loop_
_entity_poly.entity_id
_entity_poly.type
_entity_poly.pdbx_seq_one_letter_code
_entity_poly.pdbx_strand_id
1 'polypeptide(L)'
;MINGMNGLISLDPVLHLTAGPILRIRSPLSSFTHVFHSRYASKEDLAAYAVHPTHVAMIKANQPICEDVMAVDWVFDHAPDPQAGSAMRVTLFKLKEGVGEGVRGEILGSIKGLKDGFSCGENISPDRAKGFSIAALAVFQGVNEMEAVDAEFVVDLCKDKLQDYLDSFIVVDFLLPSP
;
A
#
# COMPACT_ATOMS: atom_id res chain seq x y z
N MET A 1 -1.62 -20.55 3.52
CA MET A 1 -1.87 -19.09 3.56
C MET A 1 -1.53 -18.42 2.22
N ILE A 2 -0.27 -18.13 1.91
CA ILE A 2 0.12 -17.28 0.76
C ILE A 2 -0.39 -17.77 -0.60
N ASN A 3 -0.20 -19.05 -0.94
CA ASN A 3 -0.72 -19.61 -2.20
C ASN A 3 -2.24 -19.51 -2.31
N GLY A 4 -2.94 -19.71 -1.18
CA GLY A 4 -4.40 -19.55 -1.12
C GLY A 4 -4.84 -18.10 -1.33
N MET A 5 -4.12 -17.14 -0.74
CA MET A 5 -4.37 -15.72 -0.95
C MET A 5 -4.09 -15.31 -2.40
N ASN A 6 -2.98 -15.74 -2.98
CA ASN A 6 -2.66 -15.48 -4.39
C ASN A 6 -3.68 -16.10 -5.34
N GLY A 7 -4.34 -17.21 -4.97
CA GLY A 7 -5.43 -17.80 -5.75
C GLY A 7 -6.67 -16.90 -5.88
N LEU A 8 -6.84 -15.89 -5.01
CA LEU A 8 -7.94 -14.93 -5.08
C LEU A 8 -7.84 -14.00 -6.29
N ILE A 9 -6.70 -13.97 -6.99
CA ILE A 9 -6.55 -13.25 -8.26
C ILE A 9 -7.54 -13.74 -9.34
N SER A 10 -8.05 -14.96 -9.21
CA SER A 10 -9.01 -15.56 -10.14
C SER A 10 -10.45 -15.05 -9.99
N LEU A 11 -10.73 -14.22 -8.98
CA LEU A 11 -12.06 -13.64 -8.78
C LEU A 11 -12.30 -12.48 -9.75
N ASP A 12 -13.45 -12.50 -10.43
CA ASP A 12 -13.85 -11.51 -11.45
C ASP A 12 -13.55 -10.02 -11.12
N PRO A 13 -13.80 -9.49 -9.90
CA PRO A 13 -13.54 -8.08 -9.61
C PRO A 13 -12.03 -7.72 -9.48
N VAL A 14 -11.14 -8.72 -9.41
CA VAL A 14 -9.72 -8.52 -9.09
C VAL A 14 -8.90 -8.32 -10.36
N LEU A 15 -8.32 -7.13 -10.54
CA LEU A 15 -7.44 -6.84 -11.68
C LEU A 15 -5.99 -7.30 -11.44
N HIS A 16 -5.54 -7.14 -10.21
CA HIS A 16 -4.21 -7.55 -9.77
C HIS A 16 -4.29 -7.96 -8.31
N LEU A 17 -3.55 -9.00 -7.93
CA LEU A 17 -3.40 -9.40 -6.55
C LEU A 17 -2.06 -10.10 -6.35
N THR A 18 -1.35 -9.69 -5.30
CA THR A 18 -0.15 -10.37 -4.84
C THR A 18 -0.12 -10.37 -3.32
N ALA A 19 0.26 -11.51 -2.77
CA ALA A 19 0.51 -11.71 -1.36
C ALA A 19 1.88 -12.35 -1.18
N GLY A 20 2.67 -11.81 -0.25
CA GLY A 20 4.03 -12.27 -0.04
C GLY A 20 4.66 -11.70 1.22
N PRO A 21 5.85 -12.20 1.60
CA PRO A 21 6.61 -11.63 2.69
C PRO A 21 7.09 -10.23 2.34
N ILE A 22 7.21 -9.37 3.35
CA ILE A 22 7.88 -8.08 3.20
C ILE A 22 9.37 -8.34 2.95
N LEU A 23 9.93 -7.73 1.91
CA LEU A 23 11.36 -7.80 1.60
C LEU A 23 12.17 -6.99 2.61
N ARG A 24 11.73 -5.77 2.91
CA ARG A 24 12.39 -4.87 3.85
C ARG A 24 11.40 -3.91 4.48
N ILE A 25 11.56 -3.67 5.77
CA ILE A 25 10.87 -2.60 6.50
C ILE A 25 11.89 -1.46 6.67
N ARG A 26 11.56 -0.26 6.18
CA ARG A 26 12.47 0.92 6.23
C ARG A 26 12.08 1.93 7.31
N SER A 27 10.97 1.69 8.01
CA SER A 27 10.47 2.53 9.09
C SER A 27 10.51 1.79 10.44
N PRO A 28 10.73 2.48 11.57
CA PRO A 28 10.82 1.84 12.88
C PRO A 28 9.48 1.27 13.42
N LEU A 29 8.35 1.57 12.77
CA LEU A 29 7.00 1.43 13.34
C LEU A 29 6.19 0.22 12.83
N SER A 30 6.81 -0.73 12.14
CA SER A 30 6.08 -1.86 11.55
C SER A 30 6.67 -3.20 11.99
N SER A 31 5.87 -4.01 12.67
CA SER A 31 6.12 -5.43 12.93
C SER A 31 5.40 -6.35 11.93
N PHE A 32 4.76 -5.79 10.90
CA PHE A 32 4.11 -6.57 9.86
C PHE A 32 5.14 -7.42 9.11
N THR A 33 4.76 -8.66 8.78
CA THR A 33 5.65 -9.64 8.14
C THR A 33 5.28 -9.90 6.69
N HIS A 34 4.04 -9.60 6.29
CA HIS A 34 3.50 -9.90 4.97
C HIS A 34 2.74 -8.70 4.42
N VAL A 35 2.73 -8.58 3.09
CA VAL A 35 1.91 -7.62 2.34
C VAL A 35 0.90 -8.39 1.51
N PHE A 36 -0.29 -7.81 1.43
CA PHE A 36 -1.34 -8.17 0.49
C PHE A 36 -1.67 -6.90 -0.31
N HIS A 37 -1.39 -6.90 -1.61
CA HIS A 37 -1.65 -5.79 -2.51
C HIS A 37 -2.60 -6.25 -3.60
N SER A 38 -3.67 -5.48 -3.83
CA SER A 38 -4.68 -5.78 -4.83
C SER A 38 -5.18 -4.52 -5.53
N ARG A 39 -5.60 -4.64 -6.78
CA ARG A 39 -6.20 -3.57 -7.58
C ARG A 39 -7.55 -3.99 -8.13
N TYR A 40 -8.44 -3.02 -8.25
CA TYR A 40 -9.82 -3.16 -8.71
C TYR A 40 -10.14 -2.04 -9.71
N ALA A 41 -11.10 -2.25 -10.61
CA ALA A 41 -11.46 -1.23 -11.60
C ALA A 41 -12.26 -0.07 -10.98
N SER A 42 -12.96 -0.33 -9.86
CA SER A 42 -13.81 0.65 -9.20
C SER A 42 -13.94 0.41 -7.69
N LYS A 43 -14.57 1.35 -6.98
CA LYS A 43 -14.91 1.15 -5.55
C LYS A 43 -15.98 0.08 -5.38
N GLU A 44 -16.88 -0.03 -6.35
CA GLU A 44 -17.93 -1.03 -6.40
C GLU A 44 -17.34 -2.44 -6.53
N ASP A 45 -16.31 -2.61 -7.35
CA ASP A 45 -15.59 -3.90 -7.48
C ASP A 45 -14.83 -4.26 -6.19
N LEU A 46 -14.18 -3.29 -5.55
CA LEU A 46 -13.58 -3.48 -4.23
C LEU A 46 -14.64 -3.89 -3.18
N ALA A 47 -15.80 -3.24 -3.17
CA ALA A 47 -16.88 -3.57 -2.25
C ALA A 47 -17.45 -4.98 -2.53
N ALA A 48 -17.61 -5.35 -3.79
CA ALA A 48 -18.03 -6.68 -4.20
C ALA A 48 -17.01 -7.76 -3.78
N TYR A 49 -15.72 -7.49 -3.98
CA TYR A 49 -14.64 -8.38 -3.51
C TYR A 49 -14.65 -8.54 -1.99
N ALA A 50 -14.82 -7.45 -1.24
CA ALA A 50 -14.76 -7.47 0.23
C ALA A 50 -15.77 -8.45 0.85
N VAL A 51 -16.96 -8.58 0.24
CA VAL A 51 -18.02 -9.50 0.69
C VAL A 51 -18.04 -10.83 -0.07
N HIS A 52 -17.14 -11.05 -1.02
CA HIS A 52 -17.14 -12.26 -1.85
C HIS A 52 -16.93 -13.51 -0.97
N PRO A 53 -17.78 -14.56 -1.10
CA PRO A 53 -17.72 -15.73 -0.20
C PRO A 53 -16.35 -16.41 -0.13
N THR A 54 -15.65 -16.53 -1.27
CA THR A 54 -14.30 -17.11 -1.34
C THR A 54 -13.28 -16.26 -0.58
N HIS A 55 -13.34 -14.93 -0.70
CA HIS A 55 -12.47 -14.02 0.04
C HIS A 55 -12.75 -14.13 1.55
N VAL A 56 -14.02 -14.06 1.95
CA VAL A 56 -14.43 -14.17 3.36
C VAL A 56 -14.01 -15.51 3.97
N ALA A 57 -14.16 -16.61 3.23
CA ALA A 57 -13.71 -17.93 3.67
C ALA A 57 -12.19 -17.98 3.86
N MET A 58 -11.42 -17.35 2.96
CA MET A 58 -9.96 -17.26 3.06
C MET A 58 -9.54 -16.46 4.30
N ILE A 59 -10.16 -15.31 4.56
CA ILE A 59 -9.86 -14.52 5.76
C ILE A 59 -10.14 -15.33 7.03
N LYS A 60 -11.30 -15.99 7.12
CA LYS A 60 -11.65 -16.84 8.27
C LYS A 60 -10.68 -18.00 8.48
N ALA A 61 -10.23 -18.63 7.39
CA ALA A 61 -9.29 -19.75 7.47
C ALA A 61 -7.89 -19.33 7.96
N ASN A 62 -7.47 -18.09 7.70
CA ASN A 62 -6.16 -17.58 8.13
C ASN A 62 -6.24 -16.77 9.45
N GLN A 63 -7.42 -16.39 9.93
CA GLN A 63 -7.59 -15.64 11.18
C GLN A 63 -6.82 -16.23 12.38
N PRO A 64 -6.77 -17.55 12.62
CA PRO A 64 -6.05 -18.10 13.77
C PRO A 64 -4.54 -17.89 13.75
N ILE A 65 -3.95 -17.58 12.60
CA ILE A 65 -2.51 -17.39 12.41
C ILE A 65 -2.14 -15.94 12.08
N CYS A 66 -3.13 -15.03 12.05
CA CYS A 66 -2.94 -13.61 11.81
C CYS A 66 -3.07 -12.85 13.13
N GLU A 67 -1.93 -12.42 13.70
CA GLU A 67 -1.89 -11.64 14.94
C GLU A 67 -2.46 -10.23 14.77
N ASP A 68 -2.21 -9.63 13.60
CA ASP A 68 -2.58 -8.26 13.33
C ASP A 68 -2.87 -8.03 11.84
N VAL A 69 -3.80 -7.13 11.55
CA VAL A 69 -4.21 -6.76 10.19
C VAL A 69 -4.36 -5.24 10.09
N MET A 70 -3.83 -4.68 9.02
CA MET A 70 -4.05 -3.30 8.62
C MET A 70 -4.34 -3.25 7.13
N ALA A 71 -5.30 -2.43 6.74
CA ALA A 71 -5.64 -2.21 5.34
C ALA A 71 -5.78 -0.71 5.08
N VAL A 72 -5.28 -0.29 3.92
CA VAL A 72 -5.41 1.08 3.42
C VAL A 72 -5.83 0.95 1.98
N ASP A 73 -6.98 1.53 1.64
CA ASP A 73 -7.50 1.53 0.28
C ASP A 73 -7.52 2.97 -0.21
N TRP A 74 -7.12 3.23 -1.44
CA TRP A 74 -7.15 4.57 -2.00
C TRP A 74 -7.53 4.52 -3.49
N VAL A 75 -8.07 5.62 -3.97
CA VAL A 75 -8.30 5.82 -5.41
C VAL A 75 -7.06 6.48 -6.00
N PHE A 76 -6.65 6.01 -7.17
CA PHE A 76 -5.58 6.62 -7.94
C PHE A 76 -5.98 6.71 -9.41
N ASP A 77 -5.46 7.72 -10.11
CA ASP A 77 -5.83 7.96 -11.51
C ASP A 77 -5.02 7.07 -12.46
N HIS A 78 -3.70 7.05 -12.28
CA HIS A 78 -2.77 6.31 -13.13
C HIS A 78 -1.66 5.72 -12.28
N ALA A 79 -1.35 4.44 -12.50
CA ALA A 79 -0.17 3.80 -11.94
C ALA A 79 0.28 2.71 -12.92
N PRO A 80 1.60 2.47 -13.08
CA PRO A 80 2.07 1.34 -13.87
C PRO A 80 1.49 0.04 -13.32
N ASP A 81 1.08 -0.86 -14.22
CA ASP A 81 0.73 -2.22 -13.83
C ASP A 81 1.98 -2.97 -13.40
N PRO A 82 2.00 -3.55 -12.19
CA PRO A 82 3.17 -4.22 -11.68
C PRO A 82 3.33 -5.54 -12.44
N GLN A 83 4.49 -5.71 -13.07
CA GLN A 83 4.85 -6.91 -13.82
C GLN A 83 5.54 -7.94 -12.91
N ALA A 84 5.56 -9.21 -13.30
CA ALA A 84 6.36 -10.23 -12.64
C ALA A 84 7.82 -9.78 -12.48
N GLY A 85 8.39 -9.96 -11.28
CA GLY A 85 9.75 -9.48 -10.95
C GLY A 85 9.84 -8.01 -10.54
N SER A 86 8.74 -7.24 -10.62
CA SER A 86 8.72 -5.85 -10.15
C SER A 86 8.99 -5.78 -8.66
N ALA A 87 9.70 -4.73 -8.26
CA ALA A 87 9.84 -4.35 -6.87
C ALA A 87 8.88 -3.20 -6.55
N MET A 88 8.30 -3.22 -5.37
CA MET A 88 7.29 -2.23 -4.97
C MET A 88 7.64 -1.66 -3.61
N ARG A 89 7.49 -0.34 -3.48
CA ARG A 89 7.64 0.38 -2.21
C ARG A 89 6.34 1.06 -1.85
N VAL A 90 5.74 0.66 -0.73
CA VAL A 90 4.57 1.33 -0.16
C VAL A 90 5.02 2.23 0.96
N THR A 91 4.49 3.44 0.96
CA THR A 91 4.56 4.37 2.10
C THR A 91 3.17 4.73 2.57
N LEU A 92 2.94 4.57 3.88
CA LEU A 92 1.72 4.95 4.55
C LEU A 92 2.03 6.09 5.52
N PHE A 93 1.21 7.13 5.49
CA PHE A 93 1.39 8.32 6.31
C PHE A 93 0.24 8.46 7.31
N LYS A 94 0.61 8.65 8.58
CA LYS A 94 -0.30 9.01 9.66
C LYS A 94 -0.07 10.48 9.99
N LEU A 95 -1.08 11.30 9.72
CA LEU A 95 -1.05 12.73 10.00
C LEU A 95 -1.39 12.99 11.47
N LYS A 96 -0.89 14.10 12.01
CA LYS A 96 -1.28 14.60 13.33
C LYS A 96 -2.78 14.94 13.36
N GLU A 97 -3.37 14.87 14.54
CA GLU A 97 -4.74 15.32 14.73
C GLU A 97 -4.88 16.82 14.41
N GLY A 98 -6.01 17.21 13.84
CA GLY A 98 -6.28 18.61 13.49
C GLY A 98 -5.65 19.11 12.17
N VAL A 99 -4.95 18.26 11.42
CA VAL A 99 -4.49 18.61 10.06
C VAL A 99 -5.69 18.78 9.13
N GLY A 100 -5.96 20.02 8.73
CA GLY A 100 -7.08 20.41 7.89
C GLY A 100 -6.96 19.95 6.43
N GLU A 101 -8.09 19.94 5.70
CA GLU A 101 -8.18 19.44 4.33
C GLU A 101 -7.24 20.15 3.34
N GLY A 102 -7.05 21.47 3.48
CA GLY A 102 -6.14 22.23 2.62
C GLY A 102 -4.70 21.71 2.71
N VAL A 103 -4.20 21.48 3.92
CA VAL A 103 -2.86 20.91 4.14
C VAL A 103 -2.80 19.49 3.59
N ARG A 104 -3.82 18.65 3.80
CA ARG A 104 -3.86 17.29 3.22
C ARG A 104 -3.71 17.31 1.70
N GLY A 105 -4.40 18.24 1.03
CA GLY A 105 -4.29 18.45 -0.42
C GLY A 105 -2.86 18.81 -0.85
N GLU A 106 -2.18 19.67 -0.10
CA GLU A 106 -0.77 20.04 -0.35
C GLU A 106 0.19 18.85 -0.16
N ILE A 107 -0.05 18.02 0.86
CA ILE A 107 0.72 16.79 1.10
C ILE A 107 0.57 15.84 -0.09
N LEU A 108 -0.67 15.58 -0.53
CA LEU A 108 -0.94 14.74 -1.69
C LEU A 108 -0.33 15.31 -2.96
N GLY A 109 -0.46 16.61 -3.19
CA GLY A 109 0.16 17.30 -4.33
C GLY A 109 1.68 17.18 -4.31
N SER A 110 2.30 17.31 -3.14
CA SER A 110 3.74 17.14 -2.95
C SER A 110 4.18 15.72 -3.28
N ILE A 111 3.43 14.69 -2.85
CA ILE A 111 3.74 13.29 -3.16
C ILE A 111 3.54 12.99 -4.65
N LYS A 112 2.43 13.45 -5.25
CA LYS A 112 2.14 13.26 -6.68
C LYS A 112 3.19 13.93 -7.58
N GLY A 113 3.77 15.05 -7.16
CA GLY A 113 4.79 15.78 -7.92
C GLY A 113 6.20 15.17 -7.90
N LEU A 114 6.41 14.05 -7.19
CA LEU A 114 7.75 13.50 -6.97
C LEU A 114 8.34 12.78 -8.17
N LYS A 115 7.53 12.02 -8.90
CA LYS A 115 7.94 11.27 -10.10
C LYS A 115 6.71 10.67 -10.78
N ASP A 116 6.80 10.50 -12.09
CA ASP A 116 5.89 9.63 -12.83
C ASP A 116 6.06 8.19 -12.35
N GLY A 117 4.95 7.45 -12.18
CA GLY A 117 4.97 6.04 -11.77
C GLY A 117 4.56 5.74 -10.33
N PHE A 118 4.16 6.75 -9.55
CA PHE A 118 3.58 6.57 -8.21
C PHE A 118 2.06 6.60 -8.27
N SER A 119 1.41 5.66 -7.57
CA SER A 119 0.02 5.83 -7.16
C SER A 119 -0.01 6.50 -5.79
N CYS A 120 -0.87 7.49 -5.58
CA CYS A 120 -1.03 8.14 -4.27
C CYS A 120 -2.48 8.62 -4.09
N GLY A 121 -3.00 8.48 -2.88
CA GLY A 121 -4.34 8.95 -2.55
C GLY A 121 -4.66 8.93 -1.07
N GLU A 122 -5.81 9.51 -0.74
CA GLU A 122 -6.40 9.43 0.60
C GLU A 122 -7.00 8.05 0.85
N ASN A 123 -6.90 7.63 2.11
CA ASN A 123 -7.47 6.38 2.56
C ASN A 123 -9.00 6.44 2.62
N ILE A 124 -9.67 5.51 1.95
CA ILE A 124 -11.12 5.32 1.96
C ILE A 124 -11.58 4.20 2.92
N SER A 125 -10.66 3.57 3.66
CA SER A 125 -10.95 2.55 4.68
C SER A 125 -10.38 2.88 6.07
N PRO A 126 -10.79 4.02 6.67
CA PRO A 126 -10.20 4.52 7.92
C PRO A 126 -10.27 3.52 9.09
N ASP A 127 -11.36 2.75 9.18
CA ASP A 127 -11.60 1.79 10.28
C ASP A 127 -10.57 0.64 10.33
N ARG A 128 -9.88 0.36 9.21
CA ARG A 128 -8.88 -0.72 9.11
C ARG A 128 -7.44 -0.20 9.03
N ALA A 129 -7.26 1.11 9.05
CA ALA A 129 -5.99 1.74 8.72
C ALA A 129 -5.21 2.25 9.93
N LYS A 130 -5.69 2.05 11.16
CA LYS A 130 -4.95 2.41 12.39
C LYS A 130 -4.49 3.88 12.42
N GLY A 131 -5.30 4.77 11.86
CA GLY A 131 -5.01 6.21 11.76
C GLY A 131 -4.17 6.63 10.55
N PHE A 132 -3.61 5.70 9.77
CA PHE A 132 -2.98 6.02 8.49
C PHE A 132 -4.04 6.51 7.50
N SER A 133 -3.77 7.67 6.89
CA SER A 133 -4.77 8.44 6.14
C SER A 133 -4.35 8.76 4.71
N ILE A 134 -3.06 8.65 4.40
CA ILE A 134 -2.53 8.82 3.04
C ILE A 134 -1.66 7.61 2.70
N ALA A 135 -1.76 7.14 1.47
CA ALA A 135 -0.92 6.07 0.93
C ALA A 135 -0.22 6.54 -0.34
N ALA A 136 0.99 6.02 -0.55
CA ALA A 136 1.73 6.11 -1.78
C ALA A 136 2.36 4.76 -2.12
N LEU A 137 2.38 4.40 -3.39
CA LEU A 137 2.95 3.16 -3.88
C LEU A 137 3.77 3.45 -5.14
N ALA A 138 5.03 3.04 -5.10
CA ALA A 138 5.95 3.08 -6.23
C ALA A 138 6.12 1.68 -6.83
N VAL A 139 6.16 1.60 -8.15
CA VAL A 139 6.48 0.36 -8.89
C VAL A 139 7.80 0.55 -9.61
N PHE A 140 8.73 -0.38 -9.42
CA PHE A 140 10.04 -0.42 -10.06
C PHE A 140 10.18 -1.71 -10.87
N GLN A 141 10.97 -1.68 -11.95
CA GLN A 141 11.22 -2.85 -12.79
C GLN A 141 11.92 -3.99 -12.02
N GLY A 142 12.61 -3.67 -10.92
CA GLY A 142 13.21 -4.67 -10.05
C GLY A 142 13.93 -4.06 -8.85
N VAL A 143 14.51 -4.93 -8.01
CA VAL A 143 15.19 -4.54 -6.76
C VAL A 143 16.31 -3.53 -7.02
N ASN A 144 17.13 -3.75 -8.05
CA ASN A 144 18.25 -2.86 -8.35
C ASN A 144 17.80 -1.41 -8.60
N GLU A 145 16.71 -1.21 -9.34
CA GLU A 145 16.15 0.11 -9.57
C GLU A 145 15.57 0.71 -8.28
N MET A 146 14.83 -0.09 -7.51
CA MET A 146 14.25 0.33 -6.23
C MET A 146 15.31 0.72 -5.18
N GLU A 147 16.48 0.07 -5.20
CA GLU A 147 17.61 0.40 -4.32
C GLU A 147 18.41 1.60 -4.85
N ALA A 148 18.48 1.79 -6.17
CA ALA A 148 19.08 2.97 -6.78
C ALA A 148 18.25 4.24 -6.55
N VAL A 149 16.93 4.10 -6.36
CA VAL A 149 16.08 5.17 -5.84
C VAL A 149 16.31 5.25 -4.34
N ASP A 150 17.10 6.26 -3.96
CA ASP A 150 17.53 6.47 -2.60
C ASP A 150 16.36 6.26 -1.62
N ALA A 151 16.59 5.38 -0.65
CA ALA A 151 15.65 5.07 0.42
C ALA A 151 15.24 6.32 1.19
N GLU A 152 16.11 7.33 1.15
CA GLU A 152 15.95 8.61 1.78
C GLU A 152 14.94 9.48 1.06
N PHE A 153 14.59 9.26 -0.21
CA PHE A 153 13.69 10.16 -0.95
C PHE A 153 12.32 10.39 -0.28
N VAL A 154 11.69 9.32 0.22
CA VAL A 154 10.41 9.44 0.95
C VAL A 154 10.64 9.88 2.39
N VAL A 155 11.77 9.50 2.98
CA VAL A 155 12.15 9.92 4.34
C VAL A 155 12.50 11.41 4.38
N ASP A 156 13.09 11.97 3.34
CA ASP A 156 13.47 13.36 3.16
C ASP A 156 12.23 14.19 2.81
N LEU A 157 11.32 13.66 1.99
CA LEU A 157 9.98 14.24 1.87
C LEU A 157 9.30 14.35 3.25
N CYS A 158 9.34 13.26 4.02
CA CYS A 158 8.80 13.23 5.38
C CYS A 158 9.50 14.23 6.30
N LYS A 159 10.82 14.40 6.22
CA LYS A 159 11.61 15.29 7.08
C LYS A 159 11.48 16.76 6.69
N ASP A 160 11.54 17.08 5.40
CA ASP A 160 11.70 18.47 4.96
C ASP A 160 10.37 19.20 4.77
N LYS A 161 9.35 18.50 4.27
CA LYS A 161 8.06 19.14 3.90
C LYS A 161 6.89 18.72 4.78
N LEU A 162 6.95 17.53 5.34
CA LEU A 162 5.79 16.90 5.99
C LEU A 162 5.97 16.72 7.51
N GLN A 163 7.16 16.97 8.05
CA GLN A 163 7.51 16.63 9.44
C GLN A 163 6.58 17.30 10.46
N ASP A 164 6.18 18.53 10.20
CA ASP A 164 5.29 19.28 11.09
C ASP A 164 3.88 18.71 11.10
N TYR A 165 3.47 17.99 10.06
CA TYR A 165 2.13 17.43 9.90
C TYR A 165 2.06 15.91 10.13
N LEU A 166 3.19 15.21 10.14
CA LEU A 166 3.26 13.76 10.33
C LEU A 166 3.37 13.39 11.80
N ASP A 167 2.49 12.50 12.25
CA ASP A 167 2.60 11.79 13.52
C ASP A 167 3.55 10.59 13.34
N SER A 168 3.38 9.83 12.26
CA SER A 168 4.21 8.68 11.92
C SER A 168 4.08 8.27 10.46
N PHE A 169 4.97 7.37 10.02
CA PHE A 169 4.92 6.77 8.69
C PHE A 169 5.41 5.31 8.73
N ILE A 170 4.94 4.51 7.76
CA ILE A 170 5.41 3.15 7.51
C ILE A 170 5.96 3.10 6.08
N VAL A 171 7.15 2.52 5.90
CA VAL A 171 7.73 2.24 4.57
C VAL A 171 8.07 0.76 4.49
N VAL A 172 7.48 0.08 3.51
CA VAL A 172 7.72 -1.35 3.25
C VAL A 172 8.05 -1.58 1.78
N ASP A 173 9.06 -2.42 1.55
CA ASP A 173 9.42 -2.91 0.23
C ASP A 173 8.96 -4.37 0.11
N PHE A 174 8.41 -4.75 -1.04
CA PHE A 174 8.04 -6.13 -1.35
C PHE A 174 8.22 -6.41 -2.84
N LEU A 175 8.18 -7.69 -3.20
CA LEU A 175 8.42 -8.15 -4.57
C LEU A 175 7.19 -8.84 -5.14
N LEU A 176 6.98 -8.63 -6.44
CA LEU A 176 6.14 -9.52 -7.21
C LEU A 176 6.98 -10.75 -7.60
N PRO A 177 6.57 -11.96 -7.20
CA PRO A 177 7.28 -13.16 -7.57
C PRO A 177 7.34 -13.30 -9.10
N SER A 178 8.51 -13.67 -9.62
CA SER A 178 8.65 -14.12 -11.00
C SER A 178 8.15 -15.57 -11.12
N PRO A 179 7.49 -15.94 -12.23
CA PRO A 179 7.16 -17.33 -12.57
C PRO A 179 8.37 -18.27 -12.56
#